data_AF-A0A414SQP6-F1
#
_entry.id   AF-A0A414SQP6-F1
#
_cell.length_a   1.000
_cell.length_b   1.000
_cell.length_c   1.000
_cell.angle_alpha   90.00
_cell.angle_beta   90.00
_cell.angle_gamma   90.00
#
_symmetry.space_group_name_H-M   'P 1'
#
loop_
_entity.id
_entity.type
_entity.pdbx_description
1 polymer ?
#
loop_
_entity_poly.entity_id
_entity_poly.type
_entity_poly.pdbx_seq_one_letter_code
_entity_poly.pdbx_strand_id
1 'polypeptide(L)'
;MERIRQHAEDFISKREAPAYIANDGKQTPMCGHPVFIAQHATATCCRECIRKWHKMQLGKELSQVQQEYLVDVIMTWIQKEMERH
;
A
#
# COMPACT_ATOMS: atom_id res chain seq x y z
N MET A 1 -14.28 1.37 9.53
CA MET A 1 -13.11 0.72 8.90
C MET A 1 -13.35 0.33 7.44
N GLU A 2 -14.54 -0.12 7.05
CA GLU A 2 -14.84 -0.56 5.67
C GLU A 2 -14.44 0.45 4.58
N ARG A 3 -14.81 1.74 4.73
CA ARG A 3 -14.44 2.79 3.76
C ARG A 3 -12.93 3.00 3.63
N ILE A 4 -12.18 2.85 4.72
CA ILE A 4 -10.71 2.97 4.71
C ILE A 4 -10.09 1.79 3.97
N ARG A 5 -10.64 0.58 4.16
CA ARG A 5 -10.21 -0.62 3.42
C ARG A 5 -10.44 -0.47 1.93
N GLN A 6 -11.63 0.00 1.51
CA GLN A 6 -11.93 0.28 0.10
C GLN A 6 -10.93 1.27 -0.50
N HIS A 7 -10.58 2.34 0.23
CA HIS A 7 -9.55 3.28 -0.24
C HIS A 7 -8.16 2.62 -0.36
N ALA A 8 -7.80 1.70 0.55
CA ALA A 8 -6.54 0.97 0.47
C ALA A 8 -6.50 0.04 -0.75
N GLU A 9 -7.59 -0.69 -1.00
CA GLU A 9 -7.76 -1.53 -2.20
C GLU A 9 -7.64 -0.69 -3.48
N ASP A 10 -8.31 0.45 -3.52
CA ASP A 10 -8.24 1.40 -4.64
C ASP A 10 -6.84 1.93 -4.87
N PHE A 11 -6.12 2.30 -3.81
CA PHE A 11 -4.76 2.84 -3.95
C PHE A 11 -3.77 1.77 -4.38
N ILE A 12 -3.82 0.57 -3.80
CA ILE A 12 -2.95 -0.54 -4.21
C ILE A 12 -3.24 -0.93 -5.65
N SER A 13 -4.49 -1.17 -6.03
CA SER A 13 -4.86 -1.59 -7.38
C SER A 13 -4.50 -0.54 -8.44
N LYS A 14 -4.79 0.74 -8.19
CA LYS A 14 -4.59 1.79 -9.20
C LYS A 14 -3.16 2.32 -9.27
N ARG A 15 -2.40 2.27 -8.16
CA ARG A 15 -1.10 2.95 -8.06
C ARG A 15 0.09 2.01 -7.91
N GLU A 16 -0.08 0.84 -7.30
CA GLU A 16 1.03 -0.05 -6.92
C GLU A 16 0.98 -1.45 -7.56
N ALA A 17 -0.19 -1.85 -8.05
CA ALA A 17 -0.37 -3.12 -8.73
C ALA A 17 0.25 -3.17 -10.13
N PRO A 18 0.16 -2.13 -10.99
CA PRO A 18 0.65 -2.23 -12.36
C PRO A 18 2.13 -2.60 -12.45
N ALA A 19 2.48 -3.41 -13.46
CA ALA A 19 3.84 -3.88 -13.68
C ALA A 19 4.86 -2.73 -13.89
N TYR A 20 4.40 -1.63 -14.49
CA TYR A 20 5.18 -0.43 -14.75
C TYR A 20 4.41 0.81 -14.31
N ILE A 21 5.04 1.63 -13.47
CA ILE A 21 4.47 2.88 -12.94
C ILE A 21 5.44 4.01 -13.27
N ALA A 22 4.99 4.98 -14.07
CA ALA A 22 5.86 6.03 -14.60
C ALA A 22 6.51 6.92 -13.51
N ASN A 23 5.84 7.09 -12.36
CA ASN A 23 6.29 7.91 -11.24
C ASN A 23 6.56 7.08 -9.98
N ASP A 24 7.14 5.88 -10.14
CA ASP A 24 7.47 5.00 -9.00
C ASP A 24 8.38 5.70 -7.98
N GLY A 25 8.06 5.56 -6.69
CA GLY A 25 8.65 6.31 -5.58
C GLY A 25 7.94 7.63 -5.22
N LYS A 26 6.95 8.09 -6.00
CA LYS A 26 6.22 9.36 -5.77
C LYS A 26 4.68 9.22 -5.84
N GLN A 27 4.14 8.00 -5.86
CA GLN A 27 2.71 7.72 -6.01
C GLN A 27 1.87 8.08 -4.77
N THR A 28 2.50 7.97 -3.59
CA THR A 28 1.81 8.03 -2.31
C THR A 28 2.21 9.30 -1.57
N PRO A 29 1.29 10.26 -1.39
CA PRO A 29 1.52 11.45 -0.55
C PRO A 29 1.98 11.08 0.87
N MET A 30 2.61 11.99 1.60
CA MET A 30 3.05 11.71 2.99
C MET A 30 1.95 11.94 4.03
N CYS A 31 0.86 12.64 3.67
CA CYS A 31 -0.20 13.07 4.59
C CYS A 31 -1.54 13.26 3.87
N GLY A 32 -2.61 13.55 4.62
CA GLY A 32 -3.94 13.84 4.09
C GLY A 32 -4.91 12.66 4.05
N HIS A 33 -4.41 11.43 4.26
CA HIS A 33 -5.25 10.24 4.41
C HIS A 33 -4.52 9.19 5.29
N PRO A 34 -5.22 8.49 6.21
CA PRO A 34 -4.59 7.50 7.10
C PRO A 34 -3.88 6.37 6.33
N VAL A 35 -4.44 5.94 5.18
CA VAL A 35 -3.80 4.94 4.31
C VAL A 35 -2.45 5.40 3.81
N PHE A 36 -2.26 6.69 3.48
CA PHE A 36 -0.97 7.16 2.99
C PHE A 36 0.12 7.05 4.05
N ILE A 37 -0.21 7.43 5.29
CA ILE A 37 0.70 7.30 6.44
C ILE A 37 1.03 5.82 6.67
N ALA A 38 0.01 4.97 6.66
CA ALA A 38 0.17 3.53 6.82
C ALA A 38 1.03 2.90 5.71
N GLN A 39 0.87 3.35 4.47
CA GLN A 39 1.67 2.86 3.34
C GLN A 39 3.16 3.16 3.52
N HIS A 40 3.51 4.36 3.98
CA HIS A 40 4.90 4.70 4.30
C HIS A 40 5.42 3.91 5.49
N ALA A 41 4.62 3.79 6.56
CA ALA A 41 5.00 3.05 7.76
C ALA A 41 5.21 1.54 7.50
N THR A 42 4.48 0.98 6.52
CA THR A 42 4.52 -0.45 6.18
C THR A 42 5.30 -0.75 4.89
N ALA A 43 5.97 0.25 4.32
CA ALA A 43 6.72 0.15 3.07
C ALA A 43 5.91 -0.42 1.89
N THR A 44 4.64 0.01 1.78
CA THR A 44 3.71 -0.31 0.69
C THR A 44 3.37 0.92 -0.17
N CYS A 45 4.21 1.96 -0.11
CA CYS A 45 4.01 3.26 -0.76
C CYS A 45 4.54 3.38 -2.19
N CYS A 46 5.38 2.44 -2.63
CA CYS A 46 5.92 2.34 -3.99
C CYS A 46 6.40 0.90 -4.28
N ARG A 47 6.66 0.57 -5.56
CA ARG A 47 7.12 -0.77 -5.96
C ARG A 47 8.48 -1.13 -5.40
N GLU A 48 9.41 -0.18 -5.34
CA GLU A 48 10.75 -0.43 -4.81
C GLU A 48 10.72 -0.77 -3.31
N CYS A 49 9.83 -0.12 -2.54
CA CYS A 49 9.57 -0.47 -1.14
C CYS A 49 8.95 -1.88 -1.03
N ILE A 50 7.92 -2.16 -1.83
CA ILE A 50 7.27 -3.48 -1.88
C ILE A 50 8.27 -4.59 -2.25
N ARG A 51 9.19 -4.34 -3.19
CA ARG A 51 10.26 -5.28 -3.54
C ARG A 51 11.20 -5.53 -2.37
N LYS A 52 11.69 -4.47 -1.73
CA LYS A 52 12.67 -4.57 -0.64
C LYS A 52 12.12 -5.30 0.57
N TRP A 53 10.90 -4.98 0.97
CA TRP A 53 10.31 -5.43 2.23
C TRP A 53 9.39 -6.63 2.09
N HIS A 54 8.53 -6.65 1.06
CA HIS A 54 7.52 -7.70 0.84
C HIS A 54 7.94 -8.72 -0.22
N LYS A 55 9.14 -8.58 -0.80
CA LYS A 55 9.77 -9.51 -1.75
C LYS A 55 8.97 -9.75 -3.05
N MET A 56 8.11 -8.81 -3.42
CA MET A 56 7.36 -8.85 -4.68
C MET A 56 8.18 -8.20 -5.80
N GLN A 57 8.40 -8.91 -6.91
CA GLN A 57 9.33 -8.48 -7.97
C GLN A 57 8.82 -7.27 -8.77
N LEU A 58 9.75 -6.42 -9.24
CA LEU A 58 9.46 -5.36 -10.20
C LEU A 58 9.15 -5.93 -11.59
N GLY A 59 8.51 -5.12 -12.44
CA GLY A 59 8.20 -5.47 -13.81
C GLY A 59 7.11 -6.54 -13.96
N LYS A 60 6.47 -6.91 -12.85
CA LYS A 60 5.32 -7.82 -12.82
C LYS A 60 4.18 -7.13 -12.08
N GLU A 61 2.99 -7.30 -12.63
CA GLU A 61 1.77 -6.86 -11.97
C GLU A 61 1.55 -7.65 -10.67
N LEU A 62 1.02 -6.99 -9.65
CA LEU A 62 0.66 -7.67 -8.41
C LEU A 62 -0.55 -8.57 -8.65
N SER A 63 -0.43 -9.83 -8.24
CA SER A 63 -1.59 -10.71 -8.20
C SER A 63 -2.62 -10.22 -7.19
N GLN A 64 -3.88 -10.63 -7.36
CA GLN A 64 -4.95 -10.30 -6.43
C GLN A 64 -4.59 -10.65 -4.97
N VAL A 65 -4.00 -11.82 -4.74
CA VAL A 65 -3.54 -12.27 -3.42
C VAL A 65 -2.45 -11.36 -2.85
N GLN A 66 -1.53 -10.88 -3.69
CA GLN A 66 -0.50 -9.92 -3.26
C GLN A 66 -1.11 -8.58 -2.90
N GLN A 67 -2.09 -8.09 -3.67
CA GLN A 67 -2.78 -6.85 -3.38
C GLN A 67 -3.56 -6.94 -2.05
N GLU A 68 -4.31 -8.02 -1.84
CA GLU A 68 -5.04 -8.29 -0.60
C GLU A 68 -4.11 -8.34 0.61
N TYR A 69 -2.97 -9.04 0.49
CA TYR A 69 -1.96 -9.04 1.54
C TYR A 69 -1.47 -7.62 1.90
N LEU A 70 -1.18 -6.77 0.91
CA LEU A 70 -0.74 -5.40 1.17
C LEU A 70 -1.84 -4.57 1.84
N VAL A 71 -3.09 -4.73 1.41
CA VAL A 71 -4.25 -4.09 2.04
C VAL A 71 -4.39 -4.51 3.51
N ASP A 72 -4.25 -5.80 3.80
CA ASP A 72 -4.37 -6.31 5.17
C ASP A 72 -3.23 -5.80 6.07
N VAL A 73 -2.02 -5.68 5.54
CA VAL A 73 -0.88 -5.07 6.26
C VAL A 73 -1.17 -3.60 6.59
N ILE A 74 -1.65 -2.82 5.63
CA ILE A 74 -2.05 -1.42 5.81
C ILE A 74 -3.13 -1.29 6.89
N MET A 75 -4.21 -2.09 6.78
CA MET A 75 -5.34 -2.05 7.70
C MET A 75 -4.94 -2.47 9.11
N THR A 76 -4.07 -3.47 9.24
CA THR A 76 -3.52 -3.91 10.53
C THR A 76 -2.75 -2.79 11.22
N TRP A 77 -1.95 -2.02 10.48
CA TRP A 77 -1.23 -0.89 11.04
C TRP A 77 -2.19 0.22 11.48
N ILE A 78 -3.18 0.59 10.65
CA ILE A 78 -4.16 1.63 10.99
C ILE A 78 -4.95 1.25 12.25
N GLN A 79 -5.41 0.00 12.34
CA GLN A 79 -6.16 -0.48 13.51
C GLN A 79 -5.31 -0.35 14.79
N LYS A 80 -4.04 -0.74 14.74
CA LYS A 80 -3.11 -0.59 15.88
C LYS A 80 -2.88 0.87 16.27
N GLU A 81 -2.75 1.76 15.30
CA GLU A 81 -2.55 3.18 15.60
C GLU A 81 -3.81 3.83 16.16
N MET A 82 -5.00 3.39 15.74
CA MET A 82 -6.27 3.83 16.34
C MET A 82 -6.46 3.34 17.78
N GLU A 83 -5.88 2.20 18.15
CA GLU A 83 -5.96 1.67 19.53
C GLU A 83 -4.92 2.30 20.47
N ARG A 84 -3.87 2.90 19.92
CA ARG A 84 -2.81 3.59 20.69
C ARG A 84 -3.23 4.98 21.17
N HIS A 85 -4.35 5.50 20.70
CA HIS A 85 -4.89 6.83 20.99
C HIS A 85 -6.33 6.75 21.45
#